data_AF-A0A2N0KVD5-F1
#
_entry.id   AF-A0A2N0KVD5-F1
#
_cell.length_a   1.000
_cell.length_b   1.000
_cell.length_c   1.000
_cell.angle_alpha   90.00
_cell.angle_beta   90.00
_cell.angle_gamma   90.00
#
_symmetry.space_group_name_H-M   'P 1'
#
loop_
_entity.id
_entity.type
_entity.pdbx_description
1 polymer ?
#
loop_
_entity_poly.entity_id
_entity_poly.type
_entity_poly.pdbx_seq_one_letter_code
_entity_poly.pdbx_strand_id
1 'polypeptide(L)'
;MSILDIFIPGRVKANLSSNLADLKGVAISHSQRDDLTDQRKALWDACCDGAADLVTQMFIRNSDKHLDWGLKGHRRKLDQPRLAAIYWWMLLYQLVILRNRGLGGLEGYDKDAEFEGLCHTAFDFREAVAKSPNVAAHDAIPWEQNWEKQVPLEAALGLYNRVMLVLGLHVDLDARISRVSLFTSASEKAYQANVVEAMARRNGSA
;
A
#
# COMPACT_ATOMS: atom_id res chain seq x y z
N MET A 1 22.31 -10.60 22.98
CA MET A 1 22.01 -9.93 21.69
C MET A 1 22.42 -10.89 20.58
N SER A 2 21.47 -11.34 19.76
CA SER A 2 21.67 -12.47 18.84
C SER A 2 22.48 -12.08 17.61
N ILE A 3 23.50 -12.88 17.30
CA ILE A 3 24.47 -12.77 16.19
C ILE A 3 23.82 -12.97 14.80
N LEU A 4 22.51 -13.22 14.74
CA LEU A 4 21.78 -13.49 13.50
C LEU A 4 21.31 -12.25 12.72
N ASP A 5 21.53 -11.03 13.23
CA ASP A 5 21.20 -9.78 12.52
C ASP A 5 22.27 -9.32 11.51
N ILE A 6 23.38 -10.05 11.32
CA ILE A 6 24.60 -9.53 10.66
C ILE A 6 24.71 -9.85 9.15
N PHE A 7 23.91 -10.73 8.56
CA PHE A 7 24.06 -11.05 7.11
C PHE A 7 22.76 -10.90 6.30
N ILE A 8 22.24 -9.67 6.28
CA ILE A 8 21.39 -9.21 5.17
C ILE A 8 22.28 -8.37 4.23
N PRO A 9 22.55 -8.80 2.99
CA PRO A 9 23.33 -8.00 2.06
C PRO A 9 22.63 -6.67 1.81
N GLY A 10 23.33 -5.54 1.94
CA GLY A 10 22.79 -4.21 1.60
C GLY A 10 22.16 -4.16 0.21
N ARG A 11 22.60 -5.02 -0.70
CA ARG A 11 22.06 -5.22 -2.05
C ARG A 11 20.59 -5.63 -2.07
N VAL A 12 20.11 -6.50 -1.17
CA VAL A 12 18.69 -6.92 -1.14
C VAL A 12 17.81 -5.73 -0.75
N LYS A 13 18.24 -4.96 0.26
CA LYS A 13 17.53 -3.75 0.68
C LYS A 13 17.51 -2.69 -0.42
N ALA A 14 18.65 -2.47 -1.09
CA ALA A 14 18.77 -1.52 -2.18
C ALA A 14 17.87 -1.90 -3.36
N ASN A 15 17.89 -3.17 -3.78
CA ASN A 15 17.04 -3.67 -4.86
C ASN A 15 15.55 -3.51 -4.54
N LEU A 16 15.12 -3.87 -3.31
CA LEU A 16 13.73 -3.69 -2.91
C LEU A 16 13.31 -2.22 -2.90
N SER A 17 14.18 -1.33 -2.45
CA SER A 17 13.93 0.11 -2.46
C SER A 17 13.81 0.65 -3.88
N SER A 18 14.70 0.23 -4.78
CA SER A 18 14.66 0.58 -6.21
C SER A 18 13.39 0.07 -6.88
N ASN A 19 13.10 -1.22 -6.74
CA ASN A 19 11.91 -1.82 -7.36
C ASN A 19 10.61 -1.18 -6.85
N LEU A 20 10.55 -0.79 -5.58
CA LEU A 20 9.40 -0.10 -5.02
C LEU A 20 9.29 1.34 -5.56
N ALA A 21 10.40 2.05 -5.70
CA ALA A 21 10.43 3.36 -6.33
C ALA A 21 9.97 3.29 -7.80
N ASP A 22 10.40 2.26 -8.54
CA ASP A 22 9.97 2.02 -9.92
C ASP A 22 8.47 1.73 -10.00
N LEU A 23 7.94 0.83 -9.14
CA LEU A 23 6.51 0.52 -9.07
C LEU A 23 5.67 1.75 -8.74
N LYS A 24 6.13 2.57 -7.79
CA LYS A 24 5.51 3.84 -7.44
C LYS A 24 5.52 4.80 -8.64
N GLY A 25 6.65 4.94 -9.33
CA GLY A 25 6.76 5.79 -10.51
C GLY A 25 5.82 5.35 -11.63
N VAL A 26 5.69 4.05 -11.86
CA VAL A 26 4.71 3.50 -12.80
C VAL A 26 3.28 3.85 -12.35
N ALA A 27 2.92 3.61 -11.09
CA ALA A 27 1.60 3.94 -10.56
C ALA A 27 1.26 5.43 -10.74
N ILE A 28 2.17 6.34 -10.37
CA ILE A 28 1.99 7.79 -10.55
C ILE A 28 1.76 8.14 -12.01
N SER A 29 2.49 7.53 -12.94
CA SER A 29 2.34 7.81 -14.38
C SER A 29 0.96 7.44 -14.95
N HIS A 30 0.19 6.57 -14.29
CA HIS A 30 -1.18 6.25 -14.72
C HIS A 30 -2.16 7.39 -14.44
N SER A 31 -1.97 8.17 -13.37
CA SER A 31 -2.80 9.37 -13.14
C SER A 31 -2.68 10.42 -14.24
N GLN A 32 -1.56 10.40 -14.98
CA GLN A 32 -1.29 11.31 -16.08
C GLN A 32 -1.96 10.86 -17.39
N ARG A 33 -2.41 9.60 -17.47
CA ARG A 33 -3.03 9.00 -18.66
C ARG A 33 -4.56 9.04 -18.61
N ASP A 34 -5.15 8.98 -17.42
CA ASP A 34 -6.58 8.72 -17.22
C ASP A 34 -7.48 9.98 -17.26
N ASP A 35 -7.06 11.06 -17.94
CA ASP A 35 -7.76 12.37 -17.98
C ASP A 35 -8.27 12.84 -16.59
N LEU A 36 -7.50 12.53 -15.54
CA LEU A 36 -7.87 12.87 -14.18
C LEU A 36 -7.75 14.38 -13.96
N THR A 37 -8.67 14.92 -13.16
CA THR A 37 -8.55 16.27 -12.64
C THR A 37 -7.26 16.40 -11.83
N ASP A 38 -6.69 17.61 -11.75
CA ASP A 38 -5.47 17.85 -10.96
C ASP A 38 -5.64 17.48 -9.49
N GLN A 39 -6.87 17.59 -8.99
CA GLN A 39 -7.30 17.14 -7.68
C GLN A 39 -7.18 15.63 -7.50
N ARG A 40 -7.68 14.84 -8.46
CA ARG A 40 -7.57 13.36 -8.45
C ARG A 40 -6.15 12.89 -8.59
N LYS A 41 -5.36 13.54 -9.45
CA LYS A 41 -3.92 13.26 -9.59
C LYS A 41 -3.19 13.45 -8.25
N ALA A 42 -3.46 14.56 -7.56
CA ALA A 42 -2.89 14.83 -6.24
C ALA A 42 -3.22 13.73 -5.22
N LEU A 43 -4.48 13.31 -5.19
CA LEU A 43 -4.96 12.32 -4.26
C LEU A 43 -4.38 10.94 -4.58
N TRP A 44 -4.30 10.59 -5.87
CA TRP A 44 -3.65 9.39 -6.34
C TRP A 44 -2.18 9.33 -5.95
N ASP A 45 -1.43 10.40 -6.18
CA ASP A 45 -0.01 10.49 -5.84
C ASP A 45 0.19 10.33 -4.32
N ALA A 46 -0.66 10.96 -3.52
CA ALA A 46 -0.63 10.81 -2.06
C ALA A 46 -0.96 9.36 -1.62
N CYS A 47 -1.91 8.69 -2.27
CA CYS A 47 -2.17 7.27 -2.03
C CYS A 47 -0.99 6.37 -2.46
N CYS A 48 -0.32 6.68 -3.57
CA CYS A 48 0.91 5.99 -4.00
C CYS A 48 2.04 6.13 -2.98
N ASP A 49 2.24 7.33 -2.46
CA ASP A 49 3.20 7.61 -1.40
C ASP A 49 2.87 6.80 -0.14
N GLY A 50 1.62 6.85 0.32
CA GLY A 50 1.16 6.11 1.49
C GLY A 50 1.34 4.59 1.34
N ALA A 51 1.02 4.03 0.18
CA ALA A 51 1.23 2.61 -0.10
C ALA A 51 2.72 2.23 -0.10
N ALA A 52 3.58 3.04 -0.74
CA ALA A 52 5.02 2.82 -0.75
C ALA A 52 5.62 2.90 0.65
N ASP A 53 5.15 3.82 1.48
CA ASP A 53 5.57 3.97 2.86
C ASP A 53 5.18 2.75 3.71
N LEU A 54 3.96 2.23 3.57
CA LEU A 54 3.55 1.01 4.27
C LEU A 54 4.42 -0.19 3.89
N VAL A 55 4.65 -0.42 2.58
CA VAL A 55 5.53 -1.50 2.11
C VAL A 55 6.96 -1.31 2.62
N THR A 56 7.47 -0.08 2.56
CA THR A 56 8.80 0.25 3.11
C THR A 56 8.85 -0.05 4.59
N GLN A 57 7.80 0.26 5.35
CA GLN A 57 7.81 0.04 6.78
C GLN A 57 7.78 -1.44 7.17
N MET A 58 6.98 -2.22 6.45
CA MET A 58 6.84 -3.65 6.69
C MET A 58 8.10 -4.43 6.30
N PHE A 59 8.74 -4.05 5.18
CA PHE A 59 9.85 -4.83 4.63
C PHE A 59 11.21 -4.19 4.87
N ILE A 60 11.38 -2.87 4.83
CA ILE A 60 12.69 -2.19 4.72
C ILE A 60 13.09 -1.49 6.03
N ARG A 61 12.22 -0.65 6.59
CA ARG A 61 12.47 0.20 7.76
C ARG A 61 11.40 -0.05 8.80
N ASN A 62 11.77 -0.58 9.96
CA ASN A 62 10.82 -0.77 11.04
C ASN A 62 11.30 -0.05 12.30
N SER A 63 11.31 1.28 12.25
CA SER A 63 11.84 2.09 13.37
C SER A 63 10.93 2.02 14.59
N ASP A 64 9.63 1.81 14.38
CA ASP A 64 8.62 2.05 15.43
C ASP A 64 7.86 0.76 15.78
N LYS A 65 7.99 -0.33 15.00
CA LYS A 65 7.30 -1.64 15.19
C LYS A 65 5.78 -1.66 15.06
N HIS A 66 5.12 -0.51 14.98
CA HIS A 66 3.65 -0.44 14.94
C HIS A 66 3.05 -0.96 13.62
N LEU A 67 3.84 -0.96 12.54
CA LEU A 67 3.47 -1.50 11.22
C LEU A 67 4.15 -2.86 10.94
N ASP A 68 4.70 -3.52 11.96
CA ASP A 68 5.47 -4.75 11.79
C ASP A 68 4.62 -6.01 11.80
N TRP A 69 4.56 -6.69 10.66
CA TRP A 69 3.99 -8.03 10.56
C TRP A 69 5.03 -9.15 10.70
N GLY A 70 6.28 -8.80 11.04
CA GLY A 70 7.40 -9.73 11.13
C GLY A 70 8.05 -10.03 9.77
N LEU A 71 7.82 -9.20 8.75
CA LEU A 71 8.20 -9.51 7.37
C LEU A 71 9.66 -9.16 7.04
N LYS A 72 10.34 -8.42 7.92
CA LYS A 72 11.74 -8.00 7.74
C LYS A 72 12.68 -9.18 7.46
N GLY A 73 12.48 -10.32 8.12
CA GLY A 73 13.27 -11.53 7.94
C GLY A 73 12.99 -12.28 6.63
N HIS A 74 11.93 -11.90 5.90
CA HIS A 74 11.44 -12.62 4.73
C HIS A 74 11.65 -11.88 3.41
N ARG A 75 12.41 -10.78 3.40
CA ARG A 75 12.75 -9.98 2.21
C ARG A 75 13.26 -10.80 1.02
N ARG A 76 14.01 -11.88 1.27
CA ARG A 76 14.57 -12.73 0.19
C ARG A 76 13.50 -13.51 -0.57
N LYS A 77 12.29 -13.66 -0.01
CA LYS A 77 11.13 -14.27 -0.68
C LYS A 77 10.40 -13.28 -1.61
N LEU A 78 10.74 -11.99 -1.52
CA LEU A 78 10.08 -10.91 -2.22
C LEU A 78 10.78 -10.68 -3.56
N ASP A 79 10.29 -11.36 -4.60
CA ASP A 79 10.62 -11.05 -5.98
C ASP A 79 9.76 -9.89 -6.50
N GLN A 80 10.03 -9.44 -7.72
CA GLN A 80 9.32 -8.32 -8.33
C GLN A 80 7.80 -8.57 -8.47
N PRO A 81 7.33 -9.77 -8.90
CA PRO A 81 5.89 -10.06 -8.92
C PRO A 81 5.21 -9.98 -7.56
N ARG A 82 5.79 -10.55 -6.51
CA ARG A 82 5.20 -10.47 -5.16
C ARG A 82 5.21 -9.05 -4.63
N LEU A 83 6.30 -8.30 -4.85
CA LEU A 83 6.36 -6.89 -4.46
C LEU A 83 5.28 -6.06 -5.15
N ALA A 84 5.08 -6.27 -6.45
CA ALA A 84 4.04 -5.60 -7.23
C ALA A 84 2.64 -5.89 -6.72
N ALA A 85 2.32 -7.17 -6.45
CA ALA A 85 1.02 -7.56 -5.90
C ALA A 85 0.78 -6.93 -4.52
N ILE A 86 1.77 -6.98 -3.63
CA ILE A 86 1.68 -6.39 -2.29
C ILE A 86 1.53 -4.87 -2.36
N TYR A 87 2.30 -4.19 -3.21
CA TYR A 87 2.17 -2.74 -3.41
C TYR A 87 0.78 -2.36 -3.93
N TRP A 88 0.26 -3.09 -4.91
CA TRP A 88 -1.10 -2.88 -5.41
C TRP A 88 -2.15 -3.10 -4.32
N TRP A 89 -2.03 -4.15 -3.51
CA TRP A 89 -2.95 -4.34 -2.39
C TRP A 89 -2.85 -3.19 -1.37
N MET A 90 -1.65 -2.67 -1.11
CA MET A 90 -1.49 -1.50 -0.23
C MET A 90 -2.14 -0.24 -0.83
N LEU A 91 -2.10 -0.06 -2.15
CA LEU A 91 -2.84 1.00 -2.84
C LEU A 91 -4.36 0.86 -2.62
N LEU A 92 -4.92 -0.32 -2.88
CA LEU A 92 -6.34 -0.58 -2.63
C LEU A 92 -6.71 -0.31 -1.16
N TYR A 93 -5.82 -0.68 -0.24
CA TYR A 93 -6.01 -0.41 1.18
C TYR A 93 -6.04 1.09 1.50
N GLN A 94 -5.17 1.90 0.86
CA GLN A 94 -5.25 3.37 0.97
C GLN A 94 -6.58 3.91 0.46
N LEU A 95 -7.14 3.34 -0.62
CA LEU A 95 -8.45 3.72 -1.14
C LEU A 95 -9.58 3.35 -0.15
N VAL A 96 -9.49 2.18 0.50
CA VAL A 96 -10.43 1.82 1.57
C VAL A 96 -10.37 2.84 2.71
N ILE A 97 -9.18 3.28 3.12
CA ILE A 97 -9.04 4.33 4.15
C ILE A 97 -9.67 5.64 3.67
N LEU A 98 -9.39 6.08 2.43
CA LEU A 98 -9.97 7.28 1.84
C LEU A 98 -11.51 7.25 1.88
N ARG A 99 -12.14 6.17 1.44
CA ARG A 99 -13.60 6.06 1.45
C ARG A 99 -14.20 6.14 2.87
N ASN A 100 -13.51 5.55 3.84
CA ASN A 100 -14.01 5.47 5.21
C ASN A 100 -13.74 6.75 6.03
N ARG A 101 -12.55 7.34 5.89
CA ARG A 101 -12.11 8.51 6.66
C ARG A 101 -12.32 9.83 5.93
N GLY A 102 -12.41 9.80 4.60
CA GLY A 102 -12.42 11.00 3.77
C GLY A 102 -11.15 11.82 3.96
N LEU A 103 -11.22 13.10 3.60
CA LEU A 103 -10.12 14.05 3.76
C LEU A 103 -10.37 15.03 4.91
N GLY A 104 -10.92 14.55 6.02
CA GLY A 104 -11.07 15.36 7.24
C GLY A 104 -11.95 16.61 7.10
N GLY A 105 -12.94 16.59 6.20
CA GLY A 105 -13.85 17.72 5.99
C GLY A 105 -13.34 18.81 5.03
N LEU A 106 -12.25 18.55 4.28
CA LEU A 106 -11.87 19.42 3.16
C LEU A 106 -13.02 19.52 2.15
N GLU A 107 -13.56 20.73 1.98
CA GLU A 107 -14.64 21.01 1.05
C GLU A 107 -14.23 20.69 -0.39
N GLY A 108 -15.19 20.20 -1.19
CA GLY A 108 -14.97 19.88 -2.60
C GLY A 108 -14.49 18.45 -2.90
N TYR A 109 -14.44 17.56 -1.91
CA TYR A 109 -14.15 16.13 -2.12
C TYR A 109 -15.36 15.26 -1.78
N ASP A 110 -15.95 14.65 -2.80
CA ASP A 110 -16.87 13.53 -2.61
C ASP A 110 -16.04 12.24 -2.50
N LYS A 111 -15.87 11.74 -1.28
CA LYS A 111 -15.04 10.57 -1.00
C LYS A 111 -15.46 9.32 -1.78
N ASP A 112 -16.75 9.14 -2.08
CA ASP A 112 -17.24 7.96 -2.79
C ASP A 112 -16.96 8.10 -4.29
N ALA A 113 -17.17 9.30 -4.86
CA ALA A 113 -16.80 9.59 -6.25
C ALA A 113 -15.28 9.55 -6.48
N GLU A 114 -14.48 10.06 -5.52
CA GLU A 114 -13.02 9.96 -5.57
C GLU A 114 -12.56 8.52 -5.46
N PHE A 115 -13.16 7.74 -4.56
CA PHE A 115 -12.86 6.31 -4.43
C PHE A 115 -13.12 5.56 -5.74
N GLU A 116 -14.28 5.74 -6.37
CA GLU A 116 -14.62 5.08 -7.63
C GLU A 116 -13.65 5.48 -8.76
N GLY A 117 -13.36 6.78 -8.90
CA GLY A 117 -12.42 7.28 -9.90
C GLY A 117 -11.02 6.67 -9.75
N LEU A 118 -10.51 6.60 -8.52
CA LEU A 118 -9.18 6.07 -8.24
C LEU A 118 -9.10 4.55 -8.26
N CYS A 119 -10.23 3.85 -8.06
CA CYS A 119 -10.27 2.40 -8.23
C CYS A 119 -9.94 2.01 -9.67
N HIS A 120 -10.53 2.68 -10.66
CA HIS A 120 -10.21 2.44 -12.07
C HIS A 120 -8.70 2.58 -12.35
N THR A 121 -8.10 3.70 -11.93
CA THR A 121 -6.65 3.93 -12.07
C THR A 121 -5.81 2.85 -11.37
N ALA A 122 -6.24 2.36 -10.21
CA ALA A 122 -5.55 1.27 -9.52
C ALA A 122 -5.60 -0.07 -10.28
N PHE A 123 -6.70 -0.36 -10.98
CA PHE A 123 -6.82 -1.55 -11.82
C PHE A 123 -6.05 -1.41 -13.14
N ASP A 124 -6.03 -0.22 -13.75
CA ASP A 124 -5.23 0.04 -14.96
C ASP A 124 -3.73 -0.09 -14.70
N PHE A 125 -3.27 0.46 -13.57
CA PHE A 125 -1.91 0.23 -13.09
C PHE A 125 -1.62 -1.28 -12.94
N ARG A 126 -2.55 -2.02 -12.34
CA ARG A 126 -2.39 -3.47 -12.11
C ARG A 126 -2.26 -4.25 -13.42
N GLU A 127 -3.08 -3.92 -14.41
CA GLU A 127 -3.01 -4.52 -15.74
C GLU A 127 -1.68 -4.22 -16.44
N ALA A 128 -1.23 -2.96 -16.40
CA ALA A 128 0.03 -2.56 -17.02
C ALA A 128 1.21 -3.31 -16.40
N VAL A 129 1.22 -3.47 -15.08
CA VAL A 129 2.24 -4.26 -14.38
C VAL A 129 2.15 -5.74 -14.74
N ALA A 130 0.95 -6.31 -14.86
CA ALA A 130 0.77 -7.72 -15.25
C ALA A 130 1.24 -8.02 -16.69
N LYS A 131 1.09 -7.05 -17.61
CA LYS A 131 1.53 -7.13 -19.01
C LYS A 131 3.05 -6.99 -19.16
N SER A 132 3.76 -6.59 -18.10
CA SER A 132 5.23 -6.48 -18.13
C SER A 132 5.86 -7.88 -18.19
N PRO A 133 6.76 -8.16 -19.15
CA PRO A 133 7.37 -9.48 -19.34
C PRO A 133 8.17 -9.97 -18.12
N ASN A 134 8.52 -9.07 -17.20
CA ASN A 134 9.26 -9.38 -15.98
C ASN A 134 8.36 -9.64 -14.77
N VAL A 135 7.03 -9.50 -14.90
CA VAL A 135 6.09 -9.48 -13.78
C VAL A 135 4.86 -10.35 -14.07
N ALA A 136 5.06 -11.68 -14.08
CA ALA A 136 3.94 -12.62 -14.03
C ALA A 136 3.35 -12.61 -12.61
N ALA A 137 2.32 -11.80 -12.42
CA ALA A 137 1.89 -11.42 -11.09
C ALA A 137 1.01 -12.49 -10.44
N HIS A 138 1.54 -13.13 -9.40
CA HIS A 138 0.80 -14.05 -8.55
C HIS A 138 -0.50 -13.41 -8.04
N ASP A 139 -1.60 -14.17 -8.08
CA ASP A 139 -2.90 -13.86 -7.48
C ASP A 139 -3.33 -12.39 -7.63
N ALA A 140 -3.66 -12.02 -8.88
CA ALA A 140 -4.13 -10.70 -9.32
C ALA A 140 -5.52 -10.30 -8.83
N ILE A 141 -5.95 -10.83 -7.69
CA ILE A 141 -7.22 -10.47 -7.09
C ILE A 141 -6.95 -9.70 -5.79
N PRO A 142 -7.85 -8.79 -5.40
CA PRO A 142 -7.86 -8.24 -4.05
C PRO A 142 -7.83 -9.36 -3.00
N TRP A 143 -7.49 -9.03 -1.76
CA TRP A 143 -7.36 -10.02 -0.69
C TRP A 143 -8.65 -10.80 -0.43
N GLU A 144 -9.81 -10.18 -0.60
CA GLU A 144 -11.13 -10.77 -0.38
C GLU A 144 -12.18 -10.25 -1.37
N GLN A 145 -13.31 -10.97 -1.47
CA GLN A 145 -14.48 -10.51 -2.23
C GLN A 145 -15.11 -9.28 -1.55
N ASN A 146 -15.63 -8.35 -2.36
CA ASN A 146 -16.23 -7.10 -1.90
C ASN A 146 -15.29 -6.23 -1.04
N TRP A 147 -13.97 -6.31 -1.25
CA TRP A 147 -12.97 -5.50 -0.54
C TRP A 147 -13.32 -4.00 -0.58
N GLU A 148 -13.94 -3.54 -1.67
CA GLU A 148 -14.36 -2.15 -1.86
C GLU A 148 -15.44 -1.70 -0.87
N LYS A 149 -16.12 -2.64 -0.21
CA LYS A 149 -17.14 -2.39 0.82
C LYS A 149 -16.62 -2.52 2.24
N GLN A 150 -15.40 -3.01 2.41
CA GLN A 150 -14.83 -3.29 3.72
C GLN A 150 -14.43 -2.01 4.45
N VAL A 151 -14.45 -2.08 5.79
CA VAL A 151 -13.79 -1.07 6.62
C VAL A 151 -12.29 -1.36 6.72
N PRO A 152 -11.43 -0.40 7.13
CA PRO A 152 -9.98 -0.59 7.14
C PRO A 152 -9.51 -1.80 7.96
N LEU A 153 -10.17 -2.13 9.07
CA LEU A 153 -9.78 -3.29 9.87
C LEU A 153 -10.02 -4.63 9.14
N GLU A 154 -11.18 -4.77 8.48
CA GLU A 154 -11.53 -5.96 7.69
C GLU A 154 -10.58 -6.11 6.49
N ALA A 155 -10.33 -5.00 5.79
CA ALA A 155 -9.38 -4.95 4.69
C ALA A 155 -7.96 -5.37 5.14
N ALA A 156 -7.50 -4.87 6.29
CA ALA A 156 -6.21 -5.22 6.83
C ALA A 156 -6.10 -6.70 7.25
N LEU A 157 -7.19 -7.33 7.73
CA LEU A 157 -7.23 -8.76 8.03
C LEU A 157 -7.04 -9.61 6.77
N GLY A 158 -7.81 -9.33 5.72
CA GLY A 158 -7.68 -10.04 4.45
C GLY A 158 -6.30 -9.82 3.84
N LEU A 159 -5.84 -8.56 3.82
CA LEU A 159 -4.51 -8.19 3.36
C LEU A 159 -3.39 -8.95 4.07
N TYR A 160 -3.45 -9.04 5.41
CA TYR A 160 -2.49 -9.80 6.20
C TYR A 160 -2.44 -11.26 5.76
N ASN A 161 -3.61 -11.92 5.67
CA ASN A 161 -3.69 -13.32 5.27
C ASN A 161 -3.10 -13.53 3.87
N ARG A 162 -3.39 -12.62 2.93
CA ARG A 162 -2.92 -12.68 1.55
C ARG A 162 -1.41 -12.48 1.44
N VAL A 163 -0.86 -11.53 2.20
CA VAL A 163 0.59 -11.28 2.26
C VAL A 163 1.33 -12.48 2.86
N MET A 164 0.81 -13.09 3.92
CA MET A 164 1.41 -14.29 4.49
C MET A 164 1.35 -15.46 3.49
N LEU A 165 0.22 -15.65 2.82
CA LEU A 165 0.04 -16.70 1.81
C LEU A 165 1.02 -16.54 0.65
N VAL A 166 1.13 -15.34 0.05
CA VAL A 166 1.99 -15.12 -1.14
C VAL A 166 3.48 -15.29 -0.81
N LEU A 167 3.86 -15.07 0.45
CA LEU A 167 5.21 -15.30 0.96
C LEU A 167 5.42 -16.73 1.49
N GLY A 168 4.41 -17.60 1.44
CA GLY A 168 4.47 -18.95 2.00
C GLY A 168 4.83 -18.93 3.49
N LEU A 169 4.19 -18.05 4.26
CA LEU A 169 4.35 -17.89 5.69
C LEU A 169 3.11 -18.40 6.42
N HIS A 170 3.32 -18.98 7.60
CA HIS A 170 2.24 -19.43 8.45
C HIS A 170 1.51 -18.25 9.09
N VAL A 171 0.18 -18.31 9.13
CA VAL A 171 -0.66 -17.33 9.83
C VAL A 171 -0.79 -17.78 11.28
N ASP A 172 -0.02 -17.15 12.15
CA ASP A 172 -0.22 -17.20 13.60
C ASP A 172 -1.48 -16.40 13.96
N LEU A 173 -2.55 -17.09 14.35
CA LEU A 173 -3.85 -16.48 14.65
C LEU A 173 -3.80 -15.57 15.89
N ASP A 174 -2.99 -15.92 16.89
CA ASP A 174 -2.88 -15.17 18.14
C ASP A 174 -2.13 -13.86 17.89
N ALA A 175 -1.05 -13.91 17.11
CA ALA A 175 -0.31 -12.71 16.72
C ALA A 175 -1.05 -11.87 15.68
N ARG A 176 -1.89 -12.49 14.83
CA ARG A 176 -2.59 -11.80 13.73
C ARG A 176 -3.44 -10.64 14.24
N ILE A 177 -4.29 -10.88 15.23
CA ILE A 177 -5.24 -9.87 15.73
C ILE A 177 -4.50 -8.64 16.24
N SER A 178 -3.43 -8.85 17.02
CA SER A 178 -2.61 -7.76 17.54
C SER A 178 -1.89 -6.99 16.43
N ARG A 179 -1.23 -7.70 15.50
CA ARG A 179 -0.49 -7.09 14.38
C ARG A 179 -1.41 -6.29 13.45
N VAL A 180 -2.58 -6.82 13.13
CA VAL A 180 -3.54 -6.16 12.25
C VAL A 180 -4.17 -4.95 12.92
N SER A 181 -4.50 -5.04 14.21
CA SER A 181 -5.05 -3.90 14.98
C SER A 181 -4.04 -2.75 15.08
N LEU A 182 -2.78 -3.07 15.41
CA LEU A 182 -1.70 -2.09 15.47
C LEU A 182 -1.44 -1.47 14.10
N PHE A 183 -1.38 -2.31 13.06
CA PHE A 183 -1.18 -1.85 11.70
C PHE A 183 -2.28 -0.88 11.27
N THR A 184 -3.54 -1.25 11.46
CA THR A 184 -4.70 -0.44 11.05
C THR A 184 -4.67 0.92 11.75
N SER A 185 -4.45 0.93 13.06
CA SER A 185 -4.38 2.18 13.84
C SER A 185 -3.23 3.07 13.36
N ALA A 186 -2.06 2.49 13.08
CA ALA A 186 -0.89 3.22 12.62
C ALA A 186 -1.05 3.74 11.19
N SER A 187 -1.63 2.95 10.28
CA SER A 187 -1.86 3.34 8.89
C SER A 187 -2.93 4.41 8.76
N GLU A 188 -4.00 4.36 9.56
CA GLU A 188 -5.01 5.43 9.60
C GLU A 188 -4.43 6.74 10.14
N LYS A 189 -3.60 6.68 11.19
CA LYS A 189 -2.89 7.86 11.70
C LYS A 189 -1.92 8.43 10.65
N ALA A 190 -1.18 7.56 9.97
CA ALA A 190 -0.27 7.96 8.90
C ALA A 190 -1.02 8.55 7.71
N TYR A 191 -2.19 8.00 7.35
CA TYR A 191 -3.06 8.56 6.32
C TYR A 191 -3.49 9.99 6.65
N GLN A 192 -3.90 10.23 7.89
CA GLN A 192 -4.27 11.57 8.34
C GLN A 192 -3.10 12.55 8.20
N ALA A 193 -1.90 12.17 8.63
CA ALA A 193 -0.71 13.02 8.56
C ALA A 193 -0.18 13.23 7.14
N ASN A 194 -0.20 12.20 6.31
CA ASN A 194 0.48 12.22 5.02
C ASN A 194 -0.45 12.62 3.87
N VAL A 195 -1.68 12.09 3.86
CA VAL A 195 -2.63 12.34 2.76
C VAL A 195 -3.44 13.60 3.07
N VAL A 196 -4.12 13.65 4.21
CA VAL A 196 -5.02 14.78 4.51
C VAL A 196 -4.25 16.09 4.63
N GLU A 197 -3.12 16.12 5.35
CA GLU A 197 -2.31 17.34 5.46
C GLU A 197 -1.63 17.75 4.16
N ALA A 198 -1.27 16.80 3.27
CA ALA A 198 -0.74 17.14 1.95
C ALA A 198 -1.80 17.79 1.07
N MET A 199 -3.02 17.24 1.08
CA MET A 199 -4.15 17.81 0.34
C MET A 199 -4.57 19.17 0.89
N ALA A 200 -4.58 19.35 2.21
CA ALA A 200 -4.87 20.63 2.86
C ALA A 200 -3.84 21.72 2.49
N ARG A 201 -2.54 21.39 2.51
CA ARG A 201 -1.47 22.31 2.10
C ARG A 201 -1.63 22.77 0.65
N ARG A 202 -2.05 21.87 -0.23
CA ARG A 202 -2.29 22.19 -1.64
C ARG A 202 -3.45 23.16 -1.82
N ASN A 203 -4.56 22.95 -1.11
CA ASN A 203 -5.73 23.84 -1.20
C ASN A 203 -5.50 25.22 -0.56
N GLY A 204 -4.63 25.31 0.45
CA GLY A 204 -4.26 26.60 1.06
C GLY A 204 -3.14 27.37 0.35
N SER A 205 -2.58 26.81 -0.74
CA SER A 205 -1.51 27.44 -1.53
C SER A 205 -2.00 28.07 -2.84
N ALA A 206 -3.33 28.16 -3.03
CA ALA A 206 -3.99 28.84 -4.15
C ALA A 206 -4.52 30.21 -3.72
#